data_AF-A0A6A1VXD0-F1
#
_entry.id   AF-A0A6A1VXD0-F1
#
_cell.length_a   1.000
_cell.length_b   1.000
_cell.length_c   1.000
_cell.angle_alpha   90.00
_cell.angle_beta   90.00
_cell.angle_gamma   90.00
#
_symmetry.space_group_name_H-M   'P 1'
#
loop_
_entity.id
_entity.type
_entity.pdbx_description
1 polymer ?
#
loop_
_entity_poly.entity_id
_entity_poly.type
_entity_poly.pdbx_seq_one_letter_code
_entity_poly.pdbx_strand_id
1 'polypeptide(L)'
;MDWNKCKKLPWNLILLLGAGFAIADGVQSSGLTDMLSETLDFLVSVPYFAIAPAVCLISSVLTEFITSNNATTTLVVPLLIPIAKSMHLHPLLLMVPGAIGAQLAFLLPTATPSNVVGFATGHVEIQEMVKTGFPLKIAGIAALSLLMPTLGN
;
A
#
# COMPACT_ATOMS: atom_id res chain seq x y z
N MET A 1 5.81 18.57 -30.01
CA MET A 1 5.05 17.48 -29.36
C MET A 1 3.59 17.76 -29.64
N ASP A 2 2.91 16.96 -30.48
CA ASP A 2 1.52 17.24 -30.88
C ASP A 2 0.54 17.02 -29.74
N TRP A 3 -0.46 17.90 -29.61
CA TRP A 3 -1.55 17.81 -28.63
C TRP A 3 -2.25 16.44 -28.61
N ASN A 4 -2.32 15.77 -29.77
CA ASN A 4 -2.88 14.43 -29.90
C ASN A 4 -2.08 13.35 -29.15
N LYS A 5 -0.79 13.56 -28.88
CA LYS A 5 0.01 12.66 -28.03
C LYS A 5 -0.27 12.89 -26.54
N CYS A 6 -0.52 14.14 -26.13
CA CYS A 6 -0.86 14.48 -24.74
C CYS A 6 -2.19 13.87 -24.28
N LYS A 7 -3.17 13.70 -25.19
CA LYS A 7 -4.44 13.00 -24.88
C LYS A 7 -4.26 11.53 -24.50
N LYS A 8 -3.15 10.90 -24.88
CA LYS A 8 -2.84 9.49 -24.54
C LYS A 8 -2.18 9.34 -23.17
N LEU A 9 -1.84 10.44 -22.50
CA LEU A 9 -1.31 10.37 -21.14
C LEU A 9 -2.38 9.83 -20.19
N PRO A 10 -2.00 9.03 -19.17
CA PRO A 10 -2.93 8.49 -18.21
C PRO A 10 -3.33 9.57 -17.19
N TRP A 11 -4.16 10.54 -17.61
CA TRP A 11 -4.59 11.68 -16.80
C TRP A 11 -5.23 11.27 -15.48
N ASN A 12 -5.94 10.14 -15.45
CA ASN A 12 -6.53 9.59 -14.23
C ASN A 12 -5.47 9.28 -13.16
N LEU A 13 -4.30 8.76 -13.55
CA LEU A 13 -3.20 8.48 -12.62
C LEU A 13 -2.59 9.78 -12.08
N ILE A 14 -2.43 10.80 -12.93
CA ILE A 14 -1.91 12.11 -12.52
C ILE A 14 -2.86 12.78 -11.53
N LEU A 15 -4.16 12.77 -11.82
CA LEU A 15 -5.19 13.30 -10.92
C LEU A 15 -5.26 12.51 -9.61
N LEU A 16 -5.10 11.18 -9.66
CA LEU A 16 -5.09 10.33 -8.47
C LEU A 16 -3.89 10.62 -7.57
N LEU A 17 -2.70 10.82 -8.16
CA LEU A 17 -1.51 11.23 -7.42
C LEU A 17 -1.72 12.60 -6.75
N GLY A 18 -2.29 13.56 -7.50
CA GLY A 18 -2.67 14.87 -6.95
C GLY A 18 -3.66 14.77 -5.80
N ALA A 19 -4.68 13.91 -5.93
CA ALA A 19 -5.64 13.64 -4.85
C ALA A 19 -4.97 12.99 -3.63
N GLY A 20 -4.05 12.05 -3.83
CA GLY A 20 -3.26 11.43 -2.75
C GLY A 20 -2.44 12.45 -1.96
N PHE A 21 -1.79 13.39 -2.66
CA PHE A 21 -1.09 14.50 -2.00
C PHE A 21 -2.04 15.46 -1.28
N ALA A 22 -3.19 15.79 -1.88
CA ALA A 22 -4.19 16.64 -1.24
C ALA A 22 -4.77 16.01 0.04
N ILE A 23 -4.99 14.68 0.06
CA ILE A 23 -5.43 13.97 1.26
C ILE A 23 -4.31 13.96 2.30
N ALA A 24 -3.05 13.70 1.90
CA ALA A 24 -1.92 13.73 2.81
C ALA A 24 -1.74 15.11 3.47
N ASP A 25 -1.88 16.18 2.70
CA ASP A 25 -1.88 17.56 3.20
C ASP A 25 -3.07 17.83 4.13
N GLY A 26 -4.27 17.36 3.77
CA GLY A 26 -5.47 17.46 4.61
C GLY A 26 -5.36 16.71 5.95
N VAL A 27 -4.72 15.55 5.98
CA VAL A 27 -4.43 14.79 7.21
C VAL A 27 -3.45 15.56 8.10
N GLN A 28 -2.49 16.27 7.50
CA GLN A 28 -1.57 17.13 8.23
C GLN A 28 -2.27 18.41 8.74
N SER A 29 -3.01 19.11 7.89
CA SER A 29 -3.65 20.39 8.23
C SER A 29 -4.83 20.25 9.21
N SER A 30 -5.46 19.07 9.27
CA SER A 30 -6.57 18.78 10.19
C SER A 30 -6.12 18.50 11.63
N GLY A 31 -4.82 18.38 11.89
CA GLY A 31 -4.29 17.99 13.21
C GLY A 31 -4.52 16.51 13.55
N LEU A 32 -5.07 15.71 12.62
CA LEU A 32 -5.25 14.27 12.81
C LEU A 32 -3.91 13.57 13.04
N THR A 33 -2.85 14.04 12.37
CA THR A 33 -1.50 13.50 12.54
C THR A 33 -0.98 13.72 13.96
N ASP A 34 -1.26 14.87 14.58
CA ASP A 34 -0.85 15.19 15.95
C ASP A 34 -1.62 14.32 16.97
N MET A 35 -2.94 14.18 16.81
CA MET A 35 -3.75 13.28 17.66
C MET A 35 -3.30 11.82 17.54
N LEU A 36 -2.95 11.39 16.33
CA LEU A 36 -2.47 10.03 16.09
C LEU A 36 -1.06 9.83 16.70
N SER A 37 -0.22 10.87 16.73
CA SER A 37 1.11 10.83 17.36
C SER A 37 0.99 10.59 18.86
N GLU A 38 0.16 11.38 19.56
CA GLU A 38 -0.07 11.19 21.00
C GLU A 38 -0.68 9.82 21.32
N THR A 39 -1.58 9.34 20.47
CA THR A 39 -2.21 8.03 20.66
C THR A 39 -1.25 6.87 20.39
N LEU A 40 -0.36 7.01 19.41
CA LEU A 40 0.60 5.97 19.00
C LEU A 40 1.98 6.11 19.63
N ASP A 41 2.15 7.01 20.61
CA ASP A 41 3.44 7.25 21.29
C ASP A 41 3.96 5.96 21.97
N PHE A 42 3.05 5.08 22.41
CA PHE A 42 3.41 3.76 22.93
C PHE A 42 4.09 2.86 21.88
N LEU A 43 3.80 3.08 20.60
CA LEU A 43 4.31 2.31 19.47
C LEU A 43 5.76 2.69 19.12
N VAL A 44 6.27 3.81 19.63
CA VAL A 44 7.70 4.20 19.50
C VAL A 44 8.63 3.18 20.17
N SER A 45 8.14 2.54 21.24
CA SER A 45 8.88 1.48 21.95
C SER A 45 8.78 0.10 21.27
N VAL A 46 7.89 -0.04 20.29
CA VAL A 46 7.65 -1.32 19.61
C VAL A 46 8.75 -1.57 18.59
N PRO A 47 9.36 -2.76 18.58
CA PRO A 47 10.38 -3.09 17.60
C PRO A 47 9.83 -2.96 16.19
N TYR A 48 10.65 -2.39 15.31
CA TYR A 48 10.38 -2.22 13.88
C TYR A 48 9.85 -3.48 13.18
N PHE A 49 10.24 -4.66 13.68
CA PHE A 49 9.72 -5.97 13.28
C PHE A 49 8.21 -6.14 13.37
N ALA A 50 7.49 -5.29 14.13
CA ALA A 50 6.03 -5.31 14.20
C ALA A 50 5.37 -4.23 13.33
N ILE A 51 6.01 -3.07 13.16
CA ILE A 51 5.44 -1.92 12.41
C ILE A 51 5.44 -2.21 10.91
N ALA A 52 6.54 -2.72 10.37
CA ALA A 52 6.68 -3.03 8.93
C ALA A 52 5.64 -4.06 8.43
N PRO A 53 5.45 -5.24 9.07
CA PRO A 53 4.42 -6.18 8.66
C PRO A 53 3.00 -5.64 8.84
N ALA A 54 2.74 -4.84 9.88
CA ALA A 54 1.41 -4.25 10.08
C ALA A 54 1.03 -3.31 8.92
N VAL A 55 1.94 -2.43 8.52
CA VAL A 55 1.73 -1.48 7.42
C VAL A 55 1.62 -2.21 6.08
N CYS A 56 2.46 -3.21 5.87
CA CYS A 56 2.40 -4.08 4.69
C CYS A 56 1.04 -4.81 4.63
N LEU A 57 0.55 -5.33 5.75
CA LEU A 57 -0.74 -6.02 5.84
C LEU A 57 -1.89 -5.06 5.52
N ILE A 58 -1.94 -3.88 6.14
CA ILE A 58 -2.97 -2.86 5.88
C ILE A 58 -2.98 -2.50 4.40
N SER A 59 -1.82 -2.20 3.81
CA SER A 59 -1.71 -1.85 2.40
C SER A 59 -2.11 -3.00 1.47
N SER A 60 -1.74 -4.24 1.82
CA SER A 60 -2.11 -5.43 1.05
C SER A 60 -3.60 -5.74 1.09
N VAL A 61 -4.30 -5.38 2.17
CA VAL A 61 -5.76 -5.53 2.26
C VAL A 61 -6.41 -4.43 1.44
N LEU A 62 -5.93 -3.20 1.55
CA LEU A 62 -6.46 -2.05 0.79
C LEU A 62 -6.40 -2.31 -0.73
N THR A 63 -5.31 -2.90 -1.20
CA THR A 63 -5.11 -3.20 -2.61
C THR A 63 -6.07 -4.25 -3.16
N GLU A 64 -6.62 -5.14 -2.33
CA GLU A 64 -7.57 -6.14 -2.81
C GLU A 64 -8.93 -5.51 -3.21
N PHE A 65 -9.26 -4.37 -2.59
CA PHE A 65 -10.47 -3.60 -2.91
C PHE A 65 -10.26 -2.62 -4.06
N ILE A 66 -9.04 -2.12 -4.23
CA ILE A 66 -8.70 -1.15 -5.26
C ILE A 66 -8.20 -1.92 -6.50
N THR A 67 -8.93 -1.84 -7.62
CA THR A 67 -8.66 -2.57 -8.88
C THR A 67 -7.28 -2.36 -9.51
N SER A 68 -6.44 -1.49 -8.95
CA SER A 68 -5.10 -1.21 -9.45
C SER A 68 -4.11 -1.05 -8.30
N ASN A 69 -3.15 -1.98 -8.21
CA ASN A 69 -2.03 -1.93 -7.25
C ASN A 69 -1.27 -0.60 -7.32
N ASN A 70 -1.10 -0.06 -8.53
CA ASN A 70 -0.41 1.20 -8.73
C ASN A 70 -1.25 2.39 -8.22
N ALA A 71 -2.58 2.32 -8.36
CA ALA A 71 -3.49 3.29 -7.78
C ALA A 71 -3.44 3.26 -6.25
N THR A 72 -3.46 2.08 -5.64
CA THR A 72 -3.30 1.92 -4.18
C THR A 72 -1.99 2.50 -3.69
N THR A 73 -0.87 2.17 -4.35
CA THR A 73 0.46 2.68 -3.99
C THR A 73 0.50 4.21 -4.04
N THR A 74 -0.06 4.78 -5.10
CA THR A 74 -0.14 6.23 -5.33
C THR A 74 -0.96 6.95 -4.24
N LEU A 75 -1.97 6.29 -3.68
CA LEU A 75 -2.79 6.84 -2.59
C LEU A 75 -2.15 6.63 -1.22
N VAL A 76 -1.66 5.42 -0.93
CA VAL A 76 -1.18 5.01 0.39
C VAL A 76 0.17 5.63 0.71
N VAL A 77 1.11 5.66 -0.24
CA VAL A 77 2.49 6.13 0.03
C VAL A 77 2.54 7.58 0.53
N PRO A 78 1.84 8.56 -0.09
CA PRO A 78 1.82 9.93 0.41
C PRO A 78 1.23 10.06 1.82
N LEU A 79 0.23 9.25 2.16
CA LEU A 79 -0.41 9.26 3.48
C LEU A 79 0.51 8.74 4.58
N LEU A 80 1.43 7.84 4.25
CA LEU A 80 2.40 7.30 5.21
C LEU A 80 3.52 8.29 5.57
N ILE A 81 3.77 9.31 4.75
CA ILE A 81 4.82 10.32 5.00
C ILE A 81 4.54 11.16 6.26
N PRO A 82 3.38 11.82 6.42
CA PRO A 82 3.10 12.60 7.63
C PRO A 82 3.03 11.70 8.87
N ILE A 83 2.45 10.50 8.75
CA ILE A 83 2.39 9.51 9.84
C ILE A 83 3.80 9.14 10.32
N ALA A 84 4.74 8.88 9.39
CA ALA A 84 6.13 8.57 9.74
C ALA A 84 6.82 9.71 10.49
N LYS A 85 6.63 10.95 10.03
CA LYS A 85 7.21 12.14 10.67
C LYS A 85 6.68 12.32 12.09
N SER A 86 5.40 12.10 12.27
CA SER A 86 4.71 12.14 13.56
C SER A 86 5.19 11.10 14.55
N MET A 87 5.55 9.90 14.08
CA MET A 87 6.15 8.85 14.90
C MET A 87 7.67 9.02 15.11
N HIS A 88 8.28 10.12 14.64
CA HIS A 88 9.73 10.34 14.63
C HIS A 88 10.54 9.24 13.92
N LEU A 89 9.92 8.55 12.95
CA LEU A 89 10.55 7.49 12.15
C LEU A 89 10.98 8.01 10.78
N HIS A 90 12.03 7.40 10.22
CA HIS A 90 12.44 7.70 8.85
C HIS A 90 11.33 7.26 7.86
N PRO A 91 10.79 8.13 6.98
CA PRO A 91 9.63 7.82 6.14
C PRO A 91 9.76 6.56 5.28
N LEU A 92 10.97 6.23 4.82
CA LEU A 92 11.23 4.99 4.07
C LEU A 92 10.81 3.72 4.84
N LEU A 93 10.84 3.76 6.17
CA LEU A 93 10.46 2.65 7.04
C LEU A 93 8.96 2.31 6.97
N LEU A 94 8.13 3.24 6.49
CA LEU A 94 6.71 3.02 6.27
C LEU A 94 6.36 2.95 4.78
N MET A 95 7.01 3.79 3.97
CA MET A 95 6.76 3.86 2.53
C MET A 95 7.11 2.55 1.81
N VAL A 96 8.26 1.93 2.12
CA VAL A 96 8.69 0.68 1.49
C VAL A 96 7.72 -0.49 1.78
N PRO A 97 7.38 -0.81 3.05
CA PRO A 97 6.43 -1.86 3.36
C PRO A 97 5.02 -1.53 2.83
N GLY A 98 4.62 -0.26 2.88
CA GLY A 98 3.35 0.17 2.30
C GLY A 98 3.29 -0.05 0.78
N ALA A 99 4.35 0.32 0.06
CA ALA A 99 4.42 0.16 -1.40
C ALA A 99 4.49 -1.31 -1.81
N ILE A 100 5.29 -2.13 -1.11
CA ILE A 100 5.37 -3.57 -1.41
C ILE A 100 4.05 -4.25 -1.04
N GLY A 101 3.46 -3.91 0.11
CA GLY A 101 2.15 -4.42 0.52
C GLY A 101 1.07 -4.15 -0.52
N ALA A 102 1.04 -2.95 -1.11
CA ALA A 102 0.11 -2.60 -2.18
C ALA A 102 0.28 -3.44 -3.46
N GLN A 103 1.39 -4.16 -3.63
CA GLN A 103 1.58 -5.07 -4.76
C GLN A 103 1.16 -6.52 -4.46
N LEU A 104 0.91 -6.87 -3.20
CA LEU A 104 0.51 -8.22 -2.78
C LEU A 104 -1.01 -8.44 -2.93
N ALA A 105 -1.47 -8.43 -4.18
CA ALA A 105 -2.88 -8.53 -4.59
C ALA A 105 -3.26 -9.94 -5.07
N PHE A 106 -3.52 -10.86 -4.14
CA PHE A 106 -3.61 -12.30 -4.44
C PHE A 106 -4.95 -12.95 -4.07
N LEU A 107 -5.84 -12.26 -3.36
CA LEU A 107 -7.04 -12.88 -2.78
C LEU A 107 -8.28 -12.73 -3.67
N LEU A 108 -8.45 -11.59 -4.33
CA LEU A 108 -9.65 -11.29 -5.08
C LEU A 108 -9.40 -11.20 -6.60
N PRO A 109 -10.37 -11.64 -7.43
CA PRO A 109 -10.28 -11.49 -8.88
C PRO A 109 -10.30 -10.02 -9.29
N THR A 110 -11.02 -9.16 -8.57
CA THR A 110 -11.16 -7.72 -8.85
C THR A 110 -9.90 -6.91 -8.57
N ALA A 111 -8.89 -7.48 -7.91
CA ALA A 111 -7.73 -6.74 -7.44
C ALA A 111 -6.75 -6.39 -8.59
N THR A 112 -6.58 -7.30 -9.56
CA THR A 112 -5.68 -7.07 -10.70
C THR A 112 -6.22 -7.66 -12.01
N PRO A 113 -5.94 -7.03 -13.18
CA PRO A 113 -6.35 -7.58 -14.47
C PRO A 113 -5.86 -9.02 -14.72
N SER A 114 -4.67 -9.38 -14.22
CA SER A 114 -4.16 -10.75 -14.29
C SER A 114 -5.06 -11.76 -13.57
N ASN A 115 -5.54 -11.40 -12.37
CA ASN A 115 -6.45 -12.23 -11.59
C ASN A 115 -7.81 -12.35 -12.28
N VAL A 116 -8.32 -11.25 -12.88
CA VAL A 116 -9.55 -11.26 -13.68
C VAL A 116 -9.43 -12.20 -14.89
N VAL A 117 -8.33 -12.14 -15.64
CA VAL A 117 -8.10 -12.98 -16.83
C VAL A 117 -8.05 -14.45 -16.44
N GLY A 118 -7.39 -14.80 -15.34
CA GLY A 118 -7.38 -16.16 -14.81
C GLY A 118 -8.77 -16.65 -14.38
N PHE A 119 -9.52 -15.82 -13.66
CA PHE A 119 -10.89 -16.12 -13.23
C PHE A 119 -11.87 -16.26 -14.40
N ALA A 120 -11.70 -15.44 -15.46
CA ALA A 120 -12.53 -15.48 -16.66
C ALA A 120 -12.42 -16.78 -17.47
N THR A 121 -11.43 -17.64 -17.19
CA THR A 121 -11.33 -18.98 -17.78
C THR A 121 -12.44 -19.93 -17.33
N GLY A 122 -13.15 -19.62 -16.23
CA GLY A 122 -14.21 -20.45 -15.67
C GLY A 122 -13.72 -21.69 -14.92
N HIS A 123 -12.40 -21.90 -14.81
CA HIS A 123 -11.79 -23.06 -14.15
C HIS A 123 -11.31 -22.77 -12.72
N VAL A 124 -11.44 -21.53 -12.25
CA VAL A 124 -10.89 -21.07 -10.97
C VAL A 124 -12.01 -20.43 -10.16
N GLU A 125 -12.30 -20.97 -8.98
CA GLU A 125 -13.26 -20.36 -8.07
C GLU A 125 -12.60 -19.33 -7.13
N ILE A 126 -13.38 -18.36 -6.63
CA ILE A 126 -12.90 -17.36 -5.66
C ILE A 126 -12.31 -18.04 -4.41
N GLN A 127 -12.91 -19.16 -3.97
CA GLN A 127 -12.41 -19.91 -2.81
C GLN A 127 -11.00 -20.49 -3.05
N GLU A 128 -10.69 -20.92 -4.27
CA GLU A 128 -9.37 -21.46 -4.62
C GLU A 128 -8.32 -20.35 -4.70
N MET A 129 -8.71 -19.17 -5.22
CA MET A 129 -7.87 -17.98 -5.21
C MET A 129 -7.53 -17.54 -3.80
N VAL A 130 -8.51 -17.48 -2.89
CA VAL A 130 -8.27 -17.10 -1.49
C VAL A 130 -7.38 -18.13 -0.79
N LYS A 131 -7.63 -19.44 -0.98
CA LYS A 131 -6.83 -20.52 -0.38
C LYS A 131 -5.37 -20.49 -0.85
N THR A 132 -5.12 -20.11 -2.10
CA THR A 132 -3.76 -20.04 -2.67
C THR A 132 -3.08 -18.69 -2.41
N GLY A 133 -3.84 -17.61 -2.46
CA GLY A 133 -3.35 -16.25 -2.30
C GLY A 133 -3.04 -15.87 -0.86
N PHE A 134 -3.76 -16.41 0.11
CA PHE A 134 -3.51 -16.15 1.54
C PHE A 134 -2.12 -16.61 2.01
N PRO A 135 -1.68 -17.86 1.77
CA PRO A 135 -0.32 -18.28 2.13
C PRO A 135 0.74 -17.50 1.35
N LEU A 136 0.48 -17.13 0.09
CA LEU A 136 1.40 -16.31 -0.72
C LEU A 136 1.57 -14.90 -0.14
N LYS A 137 0.47 -14.29 0.35
CA LYS A 137 0.48 -13.00 1.03
C LYS A 137 1.28 -13.07 2.33
N ILE A 138 1.05 -14.09 3.16
CA ILE A 138 1.81 -14.31 4.39
C ILE A 138 3.31 -14.50 4.08
N ALA A 139 3.64 -15.31 3.08
CA ALA A 139 5.03 -15.50 2.66
C ALA A 139 5.68 -14.20 2.19
N GLY A 140 4.96 -13.36 1.44
CA GLY A 140 5.43 -12.04 1.02
C GLY A 140 5.66 -11.08 2.18
N ILE A 141 4.73 -11.03 3.14
CA ILE A 141 4.87 -10.21 4.36
C ILE A 141 6.04 -10.71 5.21
N ALA A 142 6.19 -12.02 5.37
CA ALA A 142 7.30 -12.63 6.12
C ALA A 142 8.65 -12.35 5.45
N ALA A 143 8.76 -12.53 4.13
CA ALA A 143 9.96 -12.22 3.37
C ALA A 143 10.34 -10.74 3.47
N LEU A 144 9.35 -9.85 3.37
CA LEU A 144 9.56 -8.42 3.57
C LEU A 144 10.07 -8.13 4.98
N SER A 145 9.43 -8.72 6.00
CA SER A 145 9.81 -8.50 7.40
C SER A 145 11.23 -8.98 7.71
N LEU A 146 11.70 -10.02 7.01
CA LEU A 146 13.06 -10.54 7.13
C LEU A 146 14.10 -9.69 6.37
N LEU A 147 13.74 -9.19 5.17
CA LEU A 147 14.65 -8.43 4.32
C LEU A 147 14.76 -6.96 4.73
N MET A 148 13.72 -6.37 5.30
CA MET A 148 13.70 -4.95 5.61
C MET A 148 14.75 -4.49 6.64
N PRO A 149 15.06 -5.26 7.72
CA PRO A 149 16.15 -4.93 8.63
C PRO A 149 17.53 -4.88 7.95
N THR A 150 17.71 -5.62 6.84
CA THR A 150 18.98 -5.62 6.09
C THR A 150 19.22 -4.33 5.30
N LEU A 151 18.17 -3.54 5.03
CA LEU A 151 18.25 -2.25 4.33
C LEU A 151 18.57 -1.08 5.28
N GLY A 152 18.52 -1.29 6.61
CA GLY A 152 18.73 -0.28 7.64
C GLY A 152 20.07 -0.37 8.39
N ASN A 153 21.00 -1.22 7.93
CA ASN A 153 22.38 -1.32 8.45
C ASN A 153 23.38 -0.68 7.47
#